data_AF-A0A924JTN5-F1
#
_entry.id   AF-A0A924JTN5-F1
#
_cell.length_a   1.000
_cell.length_b   1.000
_cell.length_c   1.000
_cell.angle_alpha   90.00
_cell.angle_beta   90.00
_cell.angle_gamma   90.00
#
_symmetry.space_group_name_H-M   'P 1'
#
loop_
_entity.id
_entity.type
_entity.pdbx_description
1 polymer ?
#
loop_
_entity_poly.entity_id
_entity_poly.type
_entity_poly.pdbx_seq_one_letter_code
_entity_poly.pdbx_strand_id
1 'polypeptide(L)'
;MSHVKTNPDGVVIEGSDSFLTYTPRAVTLENGTTIAHESQGGQLSSVWATDLGDCYVEVVYVGDGPRGGELVVVVPAEDLLIVGDLYPGDLSVVEGLENVPPTWPGAVDLAMGLTTTTTTVLTSLGQITREEFDDSHQRLLGAVNGRANG
;
A
#
# COMPACT_ATOMS: atom_id res chain seq x y z
N MET A 1 7.73 19.63 -9.95
CA MET A 1 8.13 18.33 -10.51
C MET A 1 7.53 17.28 -9.60
N SER A 2 7.11 16.13 -10.13
CA SER A 2 6.66 15.02 -9.27
C SER A 2 7.89 14.31 -8.69
N HIS A 3 7.82 13.96 -7.41
CA HIS A 3 8.77 13.14 -6.68
C HIS A 3 8.60 11.65 -6.99
N VAL A 4 7.46 11.25 -7.56
CA VAL A 4 7.10 9.84 -7.74
C VAL A 4 7.25 9.38 -9.19
N LYS A 5 7.95 8.26 -9.38
CA LYS A 5 8.12 7.60 -10.68
C LYS A 5 7.73 6.12 -10.58
N THR A 6 6.90 5.66 -11.51
CA THR A 6 6.49 4.26 -11.59
C THR A 6 7.33 3.51 -12.61
N ASN A 7 7.85 2.35 -12.21
CA ASN A 7 8.69 1.47 -13.01
C ASN A 7 8.07 0.05 -12.99
N PRO A 8 8.47 -0.86 -13.90
CA PRO A 8 8.00 -2.25 -13.87
C PRO A 8 8.31 -2.97 -12.54
N ASP A 9 9.38 -2.57 -11.86
CA ASP A 9 9.85 -3.21 -10.63
C ASP A 9 9.30 -2.57 -9.34
N GLY A 10 8.59 -1.45 -9.42
CA GLY A 10 8.09 -0.73 -8.24
C GLY A 10 7.90 0.77 -8.45
N VAL A 11 7.85 1.51 -7.35
CA VAL A 11 7.67 2.97 -7.32
C VAL A 11 8.90 3.62 -6.69
N VAL A 12 9.53 4.53 -7.41
CA VAL A 12 10.66 5.32 -6.89
C VAL A 12 10.13 6.66 -6.39
N ILE A 13 10.52 7.04 -5.18
CA ILE A 13 10.22 8.34 -4.58
C ILE A 13 11.54 9.07 -4.37
N GLU A 14 11.72 10.18 -5.07
CA GLU A 14 12.96 10.96 -5.10
C GLU A 14 12.75 12.31 -4.39
N GLY A 15 13.59 12.62 -3.41
CA GLY A 15 13.76 13.98 -2.90
C GLY A 15 15.06 14.61 -3.39
N SER A 16 15.35 15.83 -2.94
CA SER A 16 16.58 16.55 -3.29
C SER A 16 17.87 15.88 -2.83
N ASP A 17 17.82 15.10 -1.74
CA ASP A 17 19.01 14.61 -1.04
C ASP A 17 19.19 13.10 -1.18
N SER A 18 18.11 12.35 -1.36
CA SER A 18 18.12 10.89 -1.50
C SER A 18 16.84 10.37 -2.16
N PHE A 19 16.76 9.05 -2.36
CA PHE A 19 15.55 8.39 -2.84
C PHE A 19 15.31 7.05 -2.15
N LEU A 20 14.08 6.56 -2.31
CA LEU A 20 13.71 5.19 -1.94
C LEU A 20 12.88 4.54 -3.04
N THR A 21 12.89 3.21 -3.03
CA THR A 21 12.09 2.39 -3.93
C THR A 21 11.11 1.57 -3.11
N TYR A 22 9.82 1.77 -3.34
CA TYR A 22 8.75 0.90 -2.87
C TYR A 22 8.54 -0.25 -3.85
N THR A 23 8.57 -1.47 -3.33
CA THR A 23 8.01 -2.66 -3.96
C THR A 23 6.95 -3.23 -3.02
N PRO A 24 5.92 -3.95 -3.50
CA PRO A 24 4.89 -4.47 -2.62
C PRO A 24 5.49 -5.23 -1.42
N ARG A 25 5.21 -4.73 -0.21
CA ARG A 25 5.69 -5.21 1.11
C ARG A 25 7.15 -4.87 1.49
N ALA A 26 7.87 -4.07 0.71
CA ALA A 26 9.22 -3.62 1.06
C ALA A 26 9.55 -2.21 0.54
N VAL A 27 10.35 -1.47 1.29
CA VAL A 27 10.95 -0.21 0.88
C VAL A 27 12.46 -0.33 0.97
N THR A 28 13.17 -0.02 -0.11
CA THR A 28 14.63 -0.02 -0.14
C THR A 28 15.15 1.39 -0.32
N LEU A 29 15.98 1.85 0.61
CA LEU A 29 16.64 3.16 0.54
C LEU A 29 17.82 3.12 -0.41
N GLU A 30 18.26 4.29 -0.87
CA GLU A 30 19.46 4.45 -1.71
C GLU A 30 20.69 3.71 -1.17
N ASN A 31 20.88 3.70 0.15
CA ASN A 31 22.02 3.05 0.80
C ASN A 31 21.91 1.50 0.90
N GLY A 32 20.84 0.92 0.35
CA GLY A 32 20.56 -0.52 0.37
C GLY A 32 19.84 -1.03 1.62
N THR A 33 19.50 -0.15 2.58
CA THR A 33 18.69 -0.54 3.74
C THR A 33 17.28 -0.89 3.27
N THR A 34 16.77 -2.06 3.69
CA THR A 34 15.41 -2.51 3.38
C THR A 34 14.53 -2.45 4.63
N ILE A 35 13.38 -1.81 4.48
CA ILE A 35 12.30 -1.75 5.45
C ILE A 35 11.19 -2.68 4.98
N ALA A 36 10.90 -3.71 5.77
CA ALA A 36 9.80 -4.64 5.55
C ALA A 36 9.18 -5.00 6.91
N HIS A 37 7.92 -5.42 6.93
CA HIS A 37 7.28 -5.88 8.16
C HIS A 37 7.97 -7.15 8.71
N GLU A 38 7.96 -7.35 10.02
CA GLU A 38 8.56 -8.54 10.66
C GLU A 38 8.02 -9.86 10.12
N SER A 39 6.75 -9.92 9.73
CA SER A 39 6.13 -11.11 9.12
C SER A 39 6.71 -11.46 7.75
N GLN A 40 7.41 -10.51 7.11
CA GLN A 40 8.12 -10.67 5.84
C GLN A 40 9.64 -10.79 6.04
N GLY A 41 10.09 -11.00 7.27
CA GLY A 41 11.53 -11.11 7.61
C GLY A 41 12.25 -9.77 7.77
N GLY A 42 11.51 -8.66 7.83
CA GLY A 42 12.07 -7.33 8.09
C GLY A 42 12.11 -6.95 9.57
N GLN A 43 12.25 -5.64 9.84
CA GLN A 43 12.37 -5.09 11.20
C GLN A 43 11.26 -4.08 11.55
N LEU A 44 10.37 -3.75 10.61
CA LEU A 44 9.27 -2.84 10.85
C LEU A 44 8.14 -3.56 11.61
N SER A 45 7.65 -2.95 12.69
CA SER A 45 6.47 -3.43 13.43
C SER A 45 5.20 -2.63 13.17
N SER A 46 5.32 -1.35 12.81
CA SER A 46 4.14 -0.49 12.59
C SER A 46 4.41 0.63 11.59
N VAL A 47 5.18 1.66 11.97
CA VAL A 47 5.42 2.83 11.12
C VAL A 47 6.91 3.14 11.06
N TRP A 48 7.36 3.53 9.87
CA TRP A 48 8.68 4.08 9.63
C TRP A 48 8.55 5.31 8.73
N ALA A 49 9.38 6.32 8.92
CA ALA A 49 9.33 7.52 8.10
C ALA A 49 10.73 8.04 7.84
N THR A 50 10.88 8.78 6.75
CA THR A 50 12.12 9.45 6.39
C THR A 50 11.86 10.77 5.69
N ASP A 51 12.82 11.67 5.83
CA ASP A 51 12.94 12.87 5.02
C ASP A 51 13.95 12.58 3.89
N LEU A 52 13.56 12.85 2.64
CA LEU A 52 14.40 12.71 1.45
C LEU A 52 14.97 14.06 0.99
N GLY A 53 14.82 15.12 1.80
CA GLY A 53 15.28 16.48 1.55
C GLY A 53 14.10 17.44 1.46
N ASP A 54 13.44 17.46 0.29
CA ASP A 54 12.22 18.23 0.04
C ASP A 54 10.96 17.36 -0.04
N CYS A 55 11.08 16.06 0.26
CA CYS A 55 10.01 15.08 0.21
C CYS A 55 10.02 14.20 1.46
N TYR A 56 8.98 14.31 2.27
CA TYR A 56 8.75 13.45 3.43
C TYR A 56 7.93 12.23 3.05
N VAL A 57 8.28 11.06 3.59
CA VAL A 57 7.63 9.79 3.28
C VAL A 57 7.35 9.02 4.56
N GLU A 58 6.13 8.48 4.67
CA GLU A 58 5.74 7.55 5.73
C GLU A 58 5.44 6.17 5.14
N VAL A 59 5.93 5.12 5.79
CA VAL A 59 5.69 3.72 5.46
C VAL A 59 4.93 3.09 6.61
N VAL A 60 3.74 2.59 6.33
CA VAL A 60 2.81 2.09 7.34
C VAL A 60 2.51 0.63 7.05
N TYR A 61 2.74 -0.24 8.04
CA TYR A 61 2.21 -1.59 8.03
C TYR A 61 0.72 -1.54 8.32
N VAL A 62 -0.07 -2.10 7.40
CA VAL A 62 -1.54 -2.00 7.47
C VAL A 62 -2.23 -3.29 7.91
N GLY A 63 -1.49 -4.39 8.03
CA GLY A 63 -2.05 -5.69 8.37
C GLY A 63 -1.98 -6.67 7.21
N ASP A 64 -2.98 -7.54 7.15
CA ASP A 64 -3.05 -8.57 6.12
C ASP A 64 -3.73 -8.07 4.85
N GLY A 65 -3.19 -8.48 3.71
CA GLY A 65 -3.79 -8.28 2.39
C GLY A 65 -4.04 -9.61 1.70
N PRO A 66 -3.92 -9.65 0.36
CA PRO A 66 -3.92 -10.93 -0.36
C PRO A 66 -2.82 -11.88 0.14
N ARG A 67 -1.67 -11.35 0.59
CA ARG A 67 -0.50 -12.17 1.00
C ARG A 67 -0.09 -11.97 2.46
N GLY A 68 -0.44 -10.84 3.06
CA GLY A 68 -0.07 -10.53 4.44
C GLY A 68 1.21 -9.72 4.55
N GLY A 69 1.36 -8.95 5.62
CA GLY A 69 2.53 -8.06 5.78
C GLY A 69 2.48 -6.83 4.86
N GLU A 70 1.30 -6.38 4.46
CA GLU A 70 1.17 -5.29 3.48
C GLU A 70 1.65 -3.97 4.07
N LEU A 71 2.40 -3.23 3.26
CA LEU A 71 2.84 -1.88 3.55
C LEU A 71 2.15 -0.91 2.59
N VAL A 72 1.81 0.26 3.09
CA VAL A 72 1.42 1.41 2.26
C VAL A 72 2.39 2.54 2.48
N VAL A 73 2.53 3.42 1.49
CA VAL A 73 3.42 4.57 1.55
C VAL A 73 2.62 5.85 1.35
N VAL A 74 2.73 6.79 2.28
CA VAL A 74 2.15 8.12 2.17
C VAL A 74 3.22 9.09 1.69
N VAL A 75 2.91 9.85 0.65
CA VAL A 75 3.74 10.95 0.14
C VAL A 75 2.94 12.25 0.26
N PRO A 76 3.00 12.94 1.42
CA PRO A 76 2.14 14.10 1.68
C PRO A 76 2.29 15.24 0.68
N ALA A 77 3.51 15.45 0.16
CA ALA A 77 3.81 16.49 -0.82
C ALA A 77 3.02 16.32 -2.14
N GLU A 78 2.53 15.12 -2.44
CA GLU A 78 1.76 14.80 -3.65
C GLU A 78 0.30 14.42 -3.39
N ASP A 79 -0.18 14.50 -2.13
CA ASP A 79 -1.50 13.96 -1.73
C ASP A 79 -1.71 12.54 -2.29
N LEU A 80 -0.71 11.68 -2.09
CA LEU A 80 -0.60 10.36 -2.69
C LEU A 80 -0.47 9.26 -1.63
N LEU A 81 -1.25 8.20 -1.80
CA LEU A 81 -1.11 6.93 -1.09
C LEU A 81 -0.73 5.83 -2.07
N ILE A 82 0.39 5.15 -1.82
CA ILE A 82 0.82 3.98 -2.59
C ILE A 82 0.42 2.72 -1.82
N VAL A 83 -0.47 1.91 -2.40
CA VAL A 83 -1.03 0.71 -1.75
C VAL A 83 -0.57 -0.60 -2.38
N GLY A 84 0.11 -0.56 -3.52
CA GLY A 84 0.62 -1.74 -4.22
C GLY A 84 -0.46 -2.82 -4.45
N ASP A 85 -0.18 -4.04 -3.98
CA ASP A 85 -1.03 -5.22 -4.16
C ASP A 85 -2.25 -5.25 -3.23
N LEU A 86 -2.35 -4.32 -2.26
CA LEU A 86 -3.50 -4.25 -1.35
C LEU A 86 -4.81 -4.03 -2.13
N TYR A 87 -4.72 -3.37 -3.29
CA TYR A 87 -5.79 -3.25 -4.27
C TYR A 87 -5.62 -4.30 -5.39
N PRO A 88 -6.51 -5.29 -5.49
CA PRO A 88 -6.40 -6.33 -6.51
C PRO A 88 -7.01 -5.93 -7.87
N GLY A 89 -7.74 -4.81 -7.95
CA GLY A 89 -8.54 -4.42 -9.11
C GLY A 89 -9.83 -5.21 -9.24
N ASP A 90 -9.68 -6.51 -9.49
CA ASP A 90 -10.77 -7.48 -9.55
C ASP A 90 -10.52 -8.60 -8.52
N LEU A 91 -11.50 -8.85 -7.65
CA LEU A 91 -11.40 -9.93 -6.67
C LEU A 91 -11.44 -11.32 -7.33
N SER A 92 -11.98 -11.43 -8.55
CA SER A 92 -12.03 -12.70 -9.28
C SER A 92 -10.64 -13.22 -9.68
N VAL A 93 -9.65 -12.33 -9.77
CA VAL A 93 -8.26 -12.69 -10.10
C VAL A 93 -7.42 -13.04 -8.87
N VAL A 94 -7.96 -12.89 -7.67
CA VAL A 94 -7.27 -13.26 -6.43
C VAL A 94 -7.34 -14.77 -6.28
N GLU A 95 -6.20 -15.43 -6.50
CA GLU A 95 -6.08 -16.87 -6.37
C GLU A 95 -6.39 -17.31 -4.94
N GLY A 96 -7.24 -18.33 -4.79
CA GLY A 96 -7.66 -18.82 -3.50
C GLY A 96 -8.33 -17.75 -2.66
N LEU A 97 -9.15 -16.88 -3.29
CA LEU A 97 -9.88 -15.81 -2.60
C LEU A 97 -10.57 -16.37 -1.34
N GLU A 98 -11.08 -17.61 -1.35
CA GLU A 98 -11.72 -18.29 -0.21
C GLU A 98 -10.85 -18.47 1.03
N ASN A 99 -9.54 -18.40 0.87
CA ASN A 99 -8.55 -18.55 1.92
C ASN A 99 -7.89 -17.23 2.33
N VAL A 100 -8.37 -16.09 1.81
CA VAL A 100 -7.78 -14.78 2.18
C VAL A 100 -8.10 -14.43 3.63
N PRO A 101 -7.20 -13.69 4.31
CA PRO A 101 -7.40 -13.33 5.71
C PRO A 101 -8.68 -12.52 5.93
N PRO A 102 -9.50 -12.86 6.95
CA PRO A 102 -10.69 -12.07 7.29
C PRO A 102 -10.33 -10.66 7.79
N THR A 103 -9.06 -10.43 8.10
CA THR A 103 -8.46 -9.15 8.49
C THR A 103 -8.18 -8.21 7.32
N TRP A 104 -8.23 -8.68 6.06
CA TRP A 104 -7.92 -7.86 4.89
C TRP A 104 -8.81 -6.61 4.74
N PRO A 105 -10.13 -6.67 4.92
CA PRO A 105 -10.95 -5.45 4.92
C PRO A 105 -10.47 -4.40 5.94
N GLY A 106 -10.01 -4.83 7.12
CA GLY A 106 -9.48 -3.93 8.15
C GLY A 106 -8.17 -3.27 7.75
N ALA A 107 -7.32 -3.95 6.97
CA ALA A 107 -6.11 -3.35 6.43
C ALA A 107 -6.42 -2.27 5.37
N VAL A 108 -7.43 -2.51 4.55
CA VAL A 108 -7.92 -1.50 3.59
C VAL A 108 -8.57 -0.32 4.32
N ASP A 109 -9.34 -0.56 5.39
CA ASP A 109 -9.90 0.50 6.24
C ASP A 109 -8.81 1.39 6.83
N LEU A 110 -7.74 0.80 7.36
CA LEU A 110 -6.61 1.54 7.91
C LEU A 110 -5.92 2.37 6.82
N ALA A 111 -5.67 1.80 5.64
CA ALA A 111 -5.10 2.52 4.50
C ALA A 111 -5.98 3.68 4.04
N MET A 112 -7.30 3.49 3.96
CA MET A 112 -8.26 4.55 3.64
C MET A 112 -8.27 5.66 4.70
N GLY A 113 -8.04 5.33 5.97
CA GLY A 113 -7.90 6.30 7.06
C GLY A 113 -6.72 7.26 6.91
N LEU A 114 -5.73 6.93 6.08
CA LEU A 114 -4.58 7.78 5.76
C LEU A 114 -4.84 8.76 4.61
N THR A 115 -6.04 8.73 4.02
CA THR A 115 -6.40 9.52 2.84
C THR A 115 -7.33 10.68 3.18
N THR A 116 -7.31 11.72 2.36
CA THR A 116 -8.35 12.74 2.25
C THR A 116 -9.25 12.44 1.06
N THR A 117 -10.34 13.19 0.88
CA THR A 117 -11.24 13.02 -0.28
C THR A 117 -10.57 13.29 -1.63
N THR A 118 -9.43 13.99 -1.66
CA THR A 118 -8.70 14.31 -2.90
C THR A 118 -7.49 13.42 -3.14
N THR A 119 -7.13 12.57 -2.17
CA THR A 119 -5.94 11.74 -2.25
C THR A 119 -6.00 10.81 -3.45
N THR A 120 -4.91 10.83 -4.20
CA THR A 120 -4.67 9.88 -5.28
C THR A 120 -4.17 8.56 -4.69
N VAL A 121 -4.60 7.43 -5.25
CA VAL A 121 -4.14 6.11 -4.83
C VAL A 121 -3.34 5.47 -5.96
N LEU A 122 -2.12 5.03 -5.68
CA LEU A 122 -1.28 4.30 -6.62
C LEU A 122 -1.22 2.82 -6.24
N THR A 123 -1.63 1.97 -7.16
CA THR A 123 -1.70 0.51 -7.01
C THR A 123 -0.66 -0.17 -7.90
N SER A 124 -0.48 -1.48 -7.74
CA SER A 124 0.35 -2.26 -8.69
C SER A 124 -0.20 -2.27 -10.12
N LEU A 125 -1.47 -1.88 -10.33
CA LEU A 125 -2.13 -1.80 -11.64
C LEU A 125 -2.16 -0.39 -12.22
N GLY A 126 -1.62 0.59 -11.48
CA GLY A 126 -1.65 2.00 -11.85
C GLY A 126 -2.46 2.85 -10.87
N GLN A 127 -2.66 4.10 -11.27
CA GLN A 127 -3.32 5.12 -10.45
C GLN A 127 -4.84 4.97 -10.51
N ILE A 128 -5.48 5.09 -9.35
CA ILE A 128 -6.93 5.14 -9.19
C ILE A 128 -7.32 6.31 -8.27
N THR A 129 -8.59 6.65 -8.30
CA THR A 129 -9.20 7.58 -7.35
C THR A 129 -9.45 6.91 -6.00
N ARG A 130 -9.60 7.71 -4.95
CA ARG A 130 -10.05 7.21 -3.64
C ARG A 130 -11.44 6.56 -3.71
N GLU A 131 -12.35 7.06 -4.55
CA GLU A 131 -13.68 6.49 -4.73
C GLU A 131 -13.60 5.06 -5.29
N GLU A 132 -12.77 4.83 -6.32
CA GLU A 132 -12.52 3.48 -6.85
C GLU A 132 -11.91 2.54 -5.79
N PHE A 133 -11.09 3.07 -4.89
CA PHE A 133 -10.52 2.30 -3.79
C PHE A 133 -11.59 1.88 -2.76
N ASP A 134 -12.49 2.79 -2.39
CA ASP A 134 -13.64 2.51 -1.51
C ASP A 134 -14.61 1.52 -2.15
N ASP A 135 -14.94 1.68 -3.43
CA ASP A 135 -15.79 0.72 -4.17
C ASP A 135 -15.21 -0.70 -4.18
N SER A 136 -13.89 -0.82 -4.23
CA SER A 136 -13.19 -2.11 -4.11
C SER A 136 -13.25 -2.67 -2.69
N HIS A 137 -13.12 -1.81 -1.68
CA HIS A 137 -13.31 -2.19 -0.27
C HIS A 137 -14.71 -2.74 0.01
N GLN A 138 -15.76 -2.09 -0.50
CA GLN A 138 -17.14 -2.58 -0.34
C GLN A 138 -17.33 -3.96 -1.00
N ARG A 139 -16.74 -4.19 -2.17
CA ARG A 139 -16.74 -5.50 -2.83
C ARG A 139 -15.99 -6.56 -2.00
N LEU A 140 -14.85 -6.19 -1.41
CA LEU A 140 -14.06 -7.07 -0.55
C LEU A 140 -14.84 -7.44 0.72
N LEU A 141 -15.48 -6.47 1.38
CA LEU A 141 -16.36 -6.71 2.53
C LEU A 141 -17.48 -7.69 2.18
N GLY A 142 -18.12 -7.52 1.02
CA GLY A 142 -19.14 -8.44 0.52
C GLY A 142 -18.62 -9.87 0.33
N ALA A 143 -17.44 -10.01 -0.28
CA ALA A 143 -16.81 -11.31 -0.52
C ALA A 143 -16.40 -12.02 0.78
N VAL A 144 -15.83 -11.30 1.75
CA VAL A 144 -15.42 -11.87 3.04
C VAL A 144 -16.62 -12.18 3.93
N ASN A 145 -17.58 -11.28 4.05
CA ASN A 145 -18.77 -11.49 4.89
C ASN A 145 -19.76 -12.51 4.28
N GLY A 146 -19.81 -12.61 2.95
CA GLY A 146 -20.60 -13.64 2.26
C GLY A 146 -20.15 -15.05 2.59
N ARG A 147 -18.88 -15.25 2.95
CA ARG A 147 -18.33 -16.54 3.41
C ARG A 147 -18.68 -16.88 4.85
N ALA A 148 -18.71 -15.88 5.72
CA ALA A 148 -19.01 -16.09 7.13
C ALA A 148 -20.45 -16.58 7.36
N ASN A 149 -21.34 -16.43 6.36
CA ASN A 149 -22.76 -16.74 6.45
C ASN A 149 -23.22 -17.90 5.52
N GLY A 150 -22.29 -18.56 4.81
CA GLY A 150 -22.58 -19.68 3.90
C GLY A 150 -22.05 -21.01 4.42
#